data_AF-A0AAU9CC41-F1
#
_entry.id   AF-A0AAU9CC41-F1
#
_cell.length_a   1.000
_cell.length_b   1.000
_cell.length_c   1.000
_cell.angle_alpha   90.00
_cell.angle_beta   90.00
_cell.angle_gamma   90.00
#
_symmetry.space_group_name_H-M   'P 1'
#
loop_
_entity.id
_entity.type
_entity.pdbx_description
1 polymer ?
#
loop_
_entity_poly.entity_id
_entity_poly.type
_entity_poly.pdbx_seq_one_letter_code
_entity_poly.pdbx_strand_id
1 'polypeptide(L)'
;MTLAVLVGNTFGLVFYNLRMAGYSVFNNKALEAAQAGSTKGVTLWHLVIPQICTFLLRFVPVFVAIIAGEGVVNDIANNAPEIVTHTISVLGGILPALGIGMLMNIVVKEKIQLVFFFLGFALFAFAGLGTIPVVFIAATVAYIYFLATGKAAAAAPAATSSENAIYEDPDLF
;
A
#
# COMPACT_ATOMS: atom_id res chain seq x y z
N MET A 1 12.26 7.58 7.99
CA MET A 1 11.56 6.55 7.17
C MET A 1 11.43 5.24 7.93
N THR A 2 12.51 4.55 8.28
CA THR A 2 12.45 3.23 8.97
C THR A 2 11.72 3.25 10.31
N LEU A 3 11.95 4.26 11.15
CA LEU A 3 11.20 4.43 12.41
C LEU A 3 9.71 4.65 12.15
N ALA A 4 9.35 5.39 11.09
CA ALA A 4 7.96 5.61 10.71
C ALA A 4 7.29 4.35 10.16
N VAL A 5 8.02 3.47 9.47
CA VAL A 5 7.49 2.18 9.02
C VAL A 5 7.32 1.24 10.19
N LEU A 6 8.31 1.10 11.08
CA LEU A 6 8.23 0.20 12.23
C LEU A 6 7.15 0.67 13.23
N VAL A 7 7.27 1.90 13.71
CA VAL A 7 6.33 2.47 14.69
C VAL A 7 4.98 2.69 14.05
N GLY A 8 4.93 3.25 12.83
CA GLY A 8 3.67 3.51 12.13
C GLY A 8 2.94 2.25 11.70
N ASN A 9 3.62 1.18 11.31
CA ASN A 9 2.95 -0.09 10.99
C ASN A 9 2.49 -0.81 12.26
N THR A 10 3.31 -0.89 13.32
CA THR A 10 2.91 -1.59 14.56
C THR A 10 1.82 -0.83 15.31
N PHE A 11 1.99 0.47 15.57
CA PHE A 11 0.92 1.28 16.18
C PHE A 11 -0.27 1.40 15.23
N GLY A 12 -0.02 1.60 13.93
CA GLY A 12 -1.06 1.66 12.92
C GLY A 12 -1.92 0.41 12.88
N LEU A 13 -1.34 -0.80 13.02
CA LEU A 13 -2.08 -2.05 13.07
C LEU A 13 -2.95 -2.16 14.33
N VAL A 14 -2.46 -1.68 15.48
CA VAL A 14 -3.25 -1.64 16.72
C VAL A 14 -4.44 -0.68 16.57
N PHE A 15 -4.19 0.54 16.08
CA PHE A 15 -5.25 1.51 15.80
C PHE A 15 -6.21 1.01 14.70
N TYR A 16 -5.68 0.28 13.71
CA TYR A 16 -6.45 -0.34 12.64
C TYR A 16 -7.42 -1.38 13.18
N ASN A 17 -6.92 -2.31 14.01
CA ASN A 17 -7.73 -3.34 14.64
C ASN A 17 -8.76 -2.75 15.59
N LEU A 18 -8.39 -1.72 16.37
CA LEU A 18 -9.32 -1.04 17.28
C LEU A 18 -10.42 -0.30 16.51
N ARG A 19 -10.08 0.37 15.40
CA ARG A 19 -11.04 0.99 14.49
C ARG A 19 -11.96 -0.05 13.85
N MET A 20 -11.42 -1.18 13.39
CA MET A 20 -12.22 -2.27 12.82
C MET A 20 -13.16 -2.91 13.85
N ALA A 21 -12.70 -3.08 15.10
CA ALA A 21 -13.55 -3.49 16.21
C ALA A 21 -14.67 -2.47 16.47
N GLY A 22 -14.37 -1.17 16.40
CA GLY A 22 -15.38 -0.10 16.46
C GLY A 22 -16.39 -0.16 15.30
N TYR A 23 -15.93 -0.50 14.09
CA TYR A 23 -16.80 -0.61 12.90
C TYR A 23 -17.75 -1.79 12.98
N SER A 24 -17.44 -2.83 13.75
CA SER A 24 -18.37 -3.92 14.05
C SER A 24 -19.70 -3.41 14.66
N VAL A 25 -19.64 -2.43 15.58
CA VAL A 25 -20.83 -1.85 16.21
C VAL A 25 -21.68 -1.05 15.21
N PHE A 26 -21.03 -0.31 14.31
CA PHE A 26 -21.72 0.42 13.24
C PHE A 26 -22.32 -0.53 12.20
N ASN A 27 -21.65 -1.66 11.93
CA ASN A 27 -22.12 -2.66 10.98
C ASN A 27 -23.33 -3.43 11.53
N ASN A 28 -23.38 -3.72 12.84
CA ASN A 28 -24.56 -4.29 13.49
C ASN A 28 -25.79 -3.37 13.41
N LYS A 29 -25.60 -2.04 13.54
CA LYS A 29 -26.68 -1.06 13.35
C LYS A 29 -27.10 -0.91 11.88
N ALA A 30 -26.16 -1.05 10.95
CA ALA A 30 -26.47 -1.10 9.53
C ALA A 30 -27.27 -2.35 9.15
N LEU A 31 -27.00 -3.48 9.81
CA LEU A 31 -27.75 -4.74 9.65
C LEU A 31 -29.19 -4.63 10.18
N GLU A 32 -29.38 -3.99 11.34
CA GLU A 32 -30.70 -3.68 11.90
C GLU A 32 -31.51 -2.75 10.97
N ALA A 33 -30.86 -1.73 10.39
CA ALA A 33 -31.48 -0.85 9.40
C ALA A 33 -31.79 -1.56 8.06
N ALA A 34 -31.02 -2.59 7.69
CA ALA A 34 -31.24 -3.41 6.50
C ALA A 34 -32.45 -4.35 6.69
N GLN A 35 -32.61 -4.95 7.88
CA GLN A 35 -33.77 -5.77 8.22
C GLN A 35 -35.09 -4.97 8.23
N ALA A 36 -35.02 -3.67 8.55
CA ALA A 36 -36.15 -2.75 8.48
C ALA A 36 -36.50 -2.27 7.05
N GLY A 37 -35.78 -2.72 6.01
CA GLY A 37 -36.09 -2.41 4.60
C GLY A 37 -35.85 -0.94 4.18
N SER A 38 -35.16 -0.13 4.98
CA SER A 38 -34.91 1.28 4.68
C SER A 38 -33.57 1.48 3.97
N THR A 39 -33.60 1.61 2.64
CA THR A 39 -32.41 1.85 1.81
C THR A 39 -31.61 3.09 2.26
N LYS A 40 -32.30 4.14 2.71
CA LYS A 40 -31.67 5.38 3.21
C LYS A 40 -30.95 5.18 4.55
N GLY A 41 -31.49 4.33 5.43
CA GLY A 41 -30.85 3.98 6.70
C GLY A 41 -29.56 3.19 6.49
N VAL A 42 -29.59 2.22 5.58
CA VAL A 42 -28.40 1.43 5.22
C VAL A 42 -27.30 2.31 4.63
N THR A 43 -27.61 3.22 3.71
CA THR A 43 -26.60 4.14 3.15
C THR A 43 -26.02 5.08 4.22
N LEU A 44 -26.83 5.56 5.16
CA LEU A 44 -26.35 6.46 6.21
C LEU A 44 -25.43 5.73 7.20
N TRP A 45 -25.83 4.55 7.69
CA TRP A 45 -25.11 3.80 8.71
C TRP A 45 -23.90 3.02 8.17
N HIS A 46 -23.92 2.63 6.89
CA HIS A 46 -22.82 1.89 6.28
C HIS A 46 -21.81 2.78 5.53
N LEU A 47 -22.26 3.89 4.93
CA LEU A 47 -21.41 4.70 4.05
C LEU A 47 -21.07 6.06 4.66
N VAL A 48 -22.07 6.82 5.13
CA VAL A 48 -21.86 8.21 5.55
C VAL A 48 -21.23 8.30 6.95
N ILE A 49 -21.77 7.55 7.91
CA ILE A 49 -21.35 7.59 9.31
C ILE A 49 -19.92 7.05 9.49
N PRO A 50 -19.54 5.89 8.90
CA PRO A 50 -18.18 5.38 9.00
C PRO A 50 -17.18 6.29 8.29
N GLN A 51 -17.54 6.90 7.15
CA GLN A 51 -16.63 7.78 6.41
C GLN A 51 -16.31 9.07 7.18
N ILE A 52 -17.33 9.71 7.77
CA ILE A 52 -17.12 10.92 8.59
C ILE A 52 -16.35 10.58 9.87
N CYS A 53 -16.65 9.45 10.50
CA CYS A 53 -15.93 8.99 11.69
C CYS A 53 -14.46 8.68 11.36
N THR A 54 -14.18 8.02 10.22
CA THR A 54 -12.80 7.78 9.73
C THR A 54 -12.07 9.10 9.52
N PHE A 55 -12.73 10.05 8.87
CA PHE A 55 -12.15 11.34 8.54
C PHE A 55 -11.76 12.11 9.81
N LEU A 56 -12.66 12.22 10.79
CA LEU A 56 -12.36 12.90 12.05
C LEU A 56 -11.28 12.16 12.86
N LEU A 57 -11.36 10.83 12.95
CA LEU A 57 -10.42 10.02 13.70
C LEU A 57 -9.01 10.04 13.09
N ARG A 58 -8.86 10.28 11.78
CA ARG A 58 -7.55 10.40 11.11
C ARG A 58 -7.08 11.85 11.05
N PHE A 59 -7.99 12.80 10.84
CA PHE A 59 -7.65 14.23 10.73
C PHE A 59 -7.13 14.79 12.05
N VAL A 60 -7.82 14.54 13.16
CA VAL A 60 -7.46 15.08 14.48
C VAL A 60 -6.03 14.68 14.90
N PRO A 61 -5.63 13.39 14.90
CA PRO A 61 -4.28 13.02 15.32
C PRO A 61 -3.20 13.47 14.34
N VAL A 62 -3.48 13.46 13.03
CA VAL A 62 -2.51 13.95 12.02
C VAL A 62 -2.30 15.46 12.18
N PHE A 63 -3.37 16.22 12.41
CA PHE A 63 -3.29 17.66 12.63
C PHE A 63 -2.51 18.01 13.90
N VAL A 64 -2.78 17.30 15.00
CA VAL A 64 -2.01 17.44 16.25
C VAL A 64 -0.55 17.05 16.05
N ALA A 65 -0.27 15.97 15.32
CA ALA A 65 1.08 15.53 15.02
C ALA A 65 1.87 16.52 14.15
N ILE A 66 1.21 17.27 13.26
CA ILE A 66 1.87 18.30 12.46
C ILE A 66 2.25 19.51 13.33
N ILE A 67 1.38 19.94 14.25
CA ILE A 67 1.63 21.12 15.09
C ILE A 67 2.64 20.82 16.21
N ALA A 68 2.55 19.65 16.84
CA ALA A 68 3.41 19.27 17.97
C ALA A 68 4.63 18.41 17.56
N GLY A 69 4.71 18.02 16.28
CA GLY A 69 5.67 17.02 15.81
C GLY A 69 7.11 17.49 15.78
N GLU A 70 7.38 18.74 15.41
CA GLU A 70 8.76 19.23 15.28
C GLU A 70 9.53 19.17 16.61
N GLY A 71 8.90 19.58 17.71
CA GLY A 71 9.55 19.55 19.04
C GLY A 71 9.92 18.12 19.46
N VAL A 72 8.97 17.20 19.33
CA VAL A 72 9.18 15.78 19.69
C VAL A 72 10.22 15.11 18.80
N VAL A 73 10.21 15.40 17.50
CA VAL A 73 11.17 14.82 16.54
C VAL A 73 12.59 15.33 16.80
N ASN A 74 12.75 16.62 17.10
CA ASN A 74 14.05 17.21 17.38
C ASN A 74 14.64 16.70 18.71
N ASP A 75 13.82 16.55 19.76
CA ASP A 75 14.28 16.02 21.04
C ASP A 75 14.68 14.53 20.97
N ILE A 76 13.94 13.75 20.18
CA ILE A 76 14.29 12.35 19.91
C ILE A 76 15.57 12.26 19.06
N ALA A 77 15.74 13.14 18.07
CA ALA A 77 16.93 13.14 17.23
C ALA A 77 18.19 13.52 18.02
N ASN A 78 18.10 14.49 18.94
CA ASN A 78 19.24 14.95 19.74
C ASN A 78 19.64 13.97 20.85
N ASN A 79 18.70 13.18 21.37
CA ASN A 79 18.96 12.17 22.41
C ASN A 79 19.16 10.75 21.85
N ALA A 80 19.03 10.53 20.54
CA ALA A 80 19.19 9.21 19.94
C ALA A 80 20.67 8.78 19.90
N PRO A 81 21.01 7.55 20.32
CA PRO A 81 22.36 7.01 20.17
C PRO A 81 22.77 6.91 18.70
N GLU A 82 24.04 7.21 18.38
CA GLU A 82 24.58 7.13 17.00
C GLU A 82 24.34 5.77 16.33
N ILE A 83 24.38 4.68 17.10
CA ILE A 83 24.13 3.32 16.60
C ILE A 83 22.71 3.19 16.03
N VAL A 84 21.73 3.86 16.67
CA VAL A 84 20.32 3.81 16.27
C VAL A 84 20.09 4.64 15.00
N THR A 85 20.63 5.86 14.94
CA THR A 85 20.49 6.73 13.77
C THR A 85 21.20 6.16 12.54
N HIS A 86 22.40 5.58 12.72
CA HIS A 86 23.13 4.90 11.65
C HIS A 86 22.35 3.70 11.10
N THR A 87 21.81 2.85 11.98
CA THR A 87 21.01 1.68 11.58
C THR A 87 19.75 2.09 10.83
N ILE A 88 19.06 3.15 11.29
CA ILE A 88 17.87 3.70 10.62
C ILE A 88 18.21 4.24 9.23
N SER A 89 19.36 4.90 9.06
CA SER A 89 19.81 5.43 7.76
C SER A 89 20.07 4.31 6.76
N VAL A 90 20.81 3.27 7.16
CA VAL A 90 21.10 2.11 6.32
C VAL A 90 19.82 1.37 5.93
N LEU A 91 18.92 1.11 6.89
CA LEU A 91 17.61 0.53 6.61
C LEU A 91 16.76 1.43 5.71
N GLY A 92 16.86 2.75 5.88
CA GLY A 92 16.14 3.73 5.07
C GLY A 92 16.56 3.70 3.61
N GLY A 93 17.85 3.49 3.35
CA GLY A 93 18.40 3.34 2.00
C GLY A 93 18.01 2.04 1.29
N ILE A 94 17.68 0.97 2.04
CA ILE A 94 17.32 -0.33 1.46
C ILE A 94 15.82 -0.45 1.13
N LEU A 95 14.97 0.37 1.74
CA LEU A 95 13.51 0.35 1.54
C LEU A 95 13.07 0.53 0.07
N PRO A 96 13.65 1.45 -0.73
CA PRO A 96 13.31 1.56 -2.15
C PRO A 96 13.62 0.28 -2.93
N ALA A 97 14.73 -0.40 -2.62
CA ALA A 97 15.10 -1.66 -3.27
C ALA A 97 14.10 -2.78 -2.93
N LEU A 98 13.66 -2.86 -1.67
CA LEU A 98 12.59 -3.78 -1.26
C LEU A 98 11.27 -3.50 -1.99
N GLY A 99 10.92 -2.23 -2.20
CA GLY A 99 9.74 -1.84 -2.96
C GLY A 99 9.77 -2.31 -4.41
N ILE A 100 10.90 -2.12 -5.10
CA ILE A 100 11.08 -2.64 -6.47
C ILE A 100 11.07 -4.18 -6.48
N GLY A 101 11.67 -4.82 -5.48
CA GLY A 101 11.65 -6.28 -5.35
C GLY A 101 10.24 -6.86 -5.18
N MET A 102 9.39 -6.20 -4.38
CA MET A 102 7.99 -6.59 -4.21
C MET A 102 7.20 -6.45 -5.52
N LEU A 103 7.36 -5.33 -6.24
CA LEU A 103 6.73 -5.15 -7.54
C LEU A 103 7.20 -6.21 -8.54
N MET A 104 8.49 -6.53 -8.54
CA MET A 104 9.05 -7.56 -9.42
C MET A 104 8.48 -8.94 -9.08
N ASN A 105 8.30 -9.29 -7.81
CA ASN A 105 7.69 -10.55 -7.40
C ASN A 105 6.24 -10.68 -7.89
N ILE A 106 5.48 -9.57 -7.91
CA ILE A 106 4.10 -9.54 -8.39
C ILE A 106 4.04 -9.66 -9.93
N VAL A 107 4.98 -9.02 -10.63
CA VAL A 107 4.98 -8.96 -12.11
C VAL A 107 5.58 -10.22 -12.74
N VAL A 108 6.63 -10.78 -12.16
CA VAL A 108 7.36 -11.94 -12.69
C VAL A 108 6.63 -13.23 -12.36
N LYS A 109 5.86 -13.73 -13.32
CA LYS A 109 5.18 -15.03 -13.26
C LYS A 109 5.99 -16.15 -13.89
N GLU A 110 6.83 -15.81 -14.87
CA GLU A 110 7.65 -16.77 -15.62
C GLU A 110 9.11 -16.34 -15.68
N LYS A 111 10.03 -17.32 -15.71
CA LYS A 111 11.48 -17.07 -15.76
C LYS A 111 11.90 -16.23 -16.98
N ILE A 112 11.15 -16.28 -18.07
CA ILE A 112 11.38 -15.48 -19.29
C ILE A 112 11.21 -13.96 -19.03
N GLN A 113 10.36 -13.59 -18.07
CA GLN A 113 10.08 -12.18 -17.74
C GLN A 113 11.25 -11.52 -16.99
N LEU A 114 12.08 -12.31 -16.30
CA LEU A 114 13.33 -11.82 -15.73
C LEU A 114 14.32 -11.39 -16.82
N VAL A 115 14.34 -12.07 -17.96
CA VAL A 115 15.22 -11.72 -19.08
C VAL A 115 14.85 -10.35 -19.64
N PHE A 116 13.54 -10.06 -19.78
CA PHE A 116 13.06 -8.73 -20.18
C PHE A 116 13.36 -7.65 -19.13
N PHE A 117 13.29 -7.99 -17.83
CA PHE A 117 13.66 -7.07 -16.75
C PHE A 117 15.14 -6.68 -16.80
N PHE A 118 16.05 -7.67 -16.94
CA PHE A 118 17.49 -7.39 -17.05
C PHE A 118 17.83 -6.61 -18.33
N LEU A 119 17.13 -6.87 -19.43
CA LEU A 119 17.29 -6.10 -20.67
C LEU A 119 16.89 -4.62 -20.45
N GLY A 120 15.74 -4.36 -19.83
CA GLY A 120 15.31 -3.00 -19.49
C GLY A 120 16.26 -2.30 -18.51
N PHE A 121 16.77 -3.03 -17.51
CA PHE A 121 17.77 -2.52 -16.58
C PHE A 121 19.09 -2.17 -17.27
N ALA A 122 19.58 -3.02 -18.17
CA ALA A 122 20.78 -2.75 -18.95
C ALA A 122 20.61 -1.51 -19.84
N LEU A 123 19.46 -1.36 -20.51
CA LEU A 123 19.15 -0.16 -21.29
C LEU A 123 19.11 1.10 -20.41
N PHE A 124 18.49 1.03 -19.23
CA PHE A 124 18.45 2.17 -18.31
C PHE A 124 19.84 2.54 -17.76
N ALA A 125 20.64 1.55 -17.34
CA ALA A 125 21.94 1.77 -16.70
C ALA A 125 23.06 2.13 -17.69
N PHE A 126 23.11 1.50 -18.86
CA PHE A 126 24.21 1.68 -19.82
C PHE A 126 23.92 2.72 -20.90
N ALA A 127 22.66 2.87 -21.33
CA ALA A 127 22.33 3.83 -22.38
C ALA A 127 22.01 5.24 -21.84
N GLY A 128 21.96 5.42 -20.51
CA GLY A 128 21.66 6.71 -19.87
C GLY A 128 20.27 7.26 -20.23
N LEU A 129 19.39 6.40 -20.74
CA LEU A 129 18.05 6.77 -21.15
C LEU A 129 17.21 7.06 -19.91
N GLY A 130 16.48 8.18 -19.93
CA GLY A 130 15.52 8.50 -18.88
C GLY A 130 14.41 7.43 -18.76
N THR A 131 13.69 7.45 -17.65
CA THR A 131 12.63 6.48 -17.37
C THR A 131 11.54 6.46 -18.45
N ILE A 132 11.19 7.62 -19.02
CA ILE A 132 10.12 7.75 -20.01
C ILE A 132 10.46 6.99 -21.32
N PRO A 133 11.61 7.21 -21.99
CA PRO A 133 12.01 6.42 -23.16
C PRO A 133 12.02 4.90 -22.92
N VAL A 134 12.56 4.46 -21.78
CA VAL A 134 12.66 3.03 -21.47
C VAL A 134 11.27 2.38 -21.34
N VAL A 135 10.30 3.09 -20.78
CA VAL A 135 8.91 2.61 -20.68
C VAL A 135 8.27 2.45 -22.05
N PHE A 136 8.48 3.38 -22.99
CA PHE A 136 7.94 3.24 -24.34
C PHE A 136 8.53 2.04 -25.08
N ILE A 137 9.85 1.84 -24.99
CA ILE A 137 10.51 0.67 -25.57
C ILE A 137 9.99 -0.63 -24.94
N ALA A 138 9.86 -0.66 -23.61
CA ALA A 138 9.32 -1.81 -22.89
C ALA A 138 7.88 -2.12 -23.31
N ALA A 139 7.03 -1.09 -23.48
CA ALA A 139 5.65 -1.25 -23.93
C ALA A 139 5.56 -1.80 -25.35
N THR A 140 6.41 -1.34 -26.29
CA THR A 140 6.44 -1.87 -27.65
C THR A 140 6.89 -3.34 -27.67
N VAL A 141 7.95 -3.69 -26.93
CA VAL A 141 8.43 -5.07 -26.82
C VAL A 141 7.37 -5.97 -26.18
N ALA A 142 6.69 -5.49 -25.13
CA ALA A 142 5.59 -6.21 -24.49
C ALA A 142 4.41 -6.45 -25.45
N TYR A 143 4.05 -5.46 -26.27
CA TYR A 143 2.98 -5.59 -27.25
C TYR A 143 3.30 -6.61 -28.36
N ILE A 144 4.56 -6.63 -28.83
CA ILE A 144 5.02 -7.62 -29.82
C ILE A 144 5.02 -9.02 -29.22
N TYR A 145 5.55 -9.17 -28.00
CA TYR A 145 5.53 -10.44 -27.27
C TYR A 145 4.10 -10.93 -27.03
N PHE A 146 3.18 -10.03 -26.69
CA PHE A 146 1.76 -10.32 -26.51
C PHE A 146 1.10 -10.88 -27.79
N LEU A 147 1.35 -10.25 -28.94
CA LEU A 147 0.87 -10.72 -30.24
C LEU A 147 1.44 -12.10 -30.59
N ALA A 148 2.72 -12.32 -30.31
CA ALA A 148 3.39 -13.60 -30.57
C ALA A 148 2.90 -14.74 -29.65
N THR A 149 2.44 -14.42 -28.44
CA THR A 149 2.03 -15.42 -27.44
C THR A 149 0.50 -15.62 -27.40
N GLY A 150 -0.28 -14.89 -28.20
CA GLY A 150 -1.72 -15.06 -28.40
C GLY A 150 -2.62 -14.90 -27.16
N LYS A 151 -2.07 -14.45 -26.02
CA LYS A 151 -2.75 -14.46 -24.73
C LYS A 151 -3.17 -13.05 -24.33
N ALA A 152 -4.46 -12.76 -24.52
CA ALA A 152 -5.14 -11.50 -24.22
C ALA A 152 -4.89 -10.99 -22.78
N ALA A 153 -4.92 -9.66 -22.64
CA ALA A 153 -4.13 -8.87 -21.68
C ALA A 153 -4.28 -9.23 -20.19
N ALA A 154 -3.14 -9.26 -19.49
CA ALA A 154 -3.09 -8.92 -18.07
C ALA A 154 -2.50 -7.52 -17.95
N ALA A 155 -3.36 -6.50 -18.09
CA ALA A 155 -3.02 -5.14 -17.73
C ALA A 155 -2.60 -5.08 -16.25
N ALA A 156 -1.59 -4.28 -15.95
CA ALA A 156 -1.02 -4.11 -14.62
C ALA A 156 -2.10 -3.70 -13.60
N PRO A 157 -2.20 -4.35 -12.43
CA PRO A 157 -2.95 -3.77 -11.32
C PRO A 157 -2.17 -2.58 -10.78
N ALA A 158 -2.82 -1.41 -10.79
CA ALA A 158 -2.38 -0.24 -10.05
C ALA A 158 -2.19 -0.63 -8.57
N ALA A 159 -1.10 -0.13 -7.98
CA ALA A 159 -0.71 -0.42 -6.60
C ALA A 159 -1.86 -0.19 -5.61
N THR A 160 -2.30 -1.26 -4.94
CA THR A 160 -2.93 -1.18 -3.63
C THR A 160 -2.21 -2.18 -2.73
N SER A 161 -1.41 -1.62 -1.84
CA SER A 161 -0.76 -2.33 -0.75
C SER A 161 -1.80 -2.93 0.20
N SER A 162 -1.79 -4.26 0.29
CA SER A 162 -2.12 -5.09 1.45
C SER A 162 -3.41 -4.79 2.21
N GLU A 163 -4.46 -5.53 1.88
CA GLU A 163 -5.37 -6.07 2.88
C GLU A 163 -5.68 -7.54 2.53
N ASN A 164 -5.61 -8.39 3.54
CA ASN A 164 -5.62 -9.85 3.46
C ASN A 164 -6.78 -10.40 2.60
N ALA A 165 -6.45 -11.02 1.48
CA ALA A 165 -7.34 -11.97 0.82
C ALA A 165 -7.36 -13.26 1.65
N ILE A 166 -8.21 -13.29 2.69
CA ILE A 166 -8.76 -14.54 3.21
C ILE A 166 -10.16 -14.64 2.60
N TYR A 167 -10.21 -15.19 1.39
CA TYR A 167 -11.44 -15.70 0.79
C TYR A 167 -11.33 -17.21 0.79
N GLU A 168 -11.72 -17.83 1.89
CA GLU A 168 -12.19 -19.21 1.88
C GLU A 168 -13.56 -19.18 2.55
N ASP A 169 -14.61 -19.25 1.74
CA ASP A 169 -15.54 -20.38 1.90
C ASP A 169 -16.33 -20.61 0.60
N PRO A 170 -16.00 -21.65 -0.18
CA PRO A 170 -16.84 -22.10 -1.29
C PRO A 170 -17.96 -22.98 -0.73
N ASP A 171 -19.16 -22.39 -0.61
CA ASP A 171 -20.43 -23.09 -0.64
C ASP A 171 -20.62 -24.29 0.30
N LEU A 172 -20.63 -24.15 1.63
CA LEU A 172 -21.25 -25.17 2.49
C LEU A 172 -21.54 -24.54 3.86
N PHE A 173 -22.79 -24.52 4.33
CA PHE A 173 -23.20 -25.46 5.38
C PHE A 173 -22.17 -25.65 6.50
#